data_AF-A0A9D6TNF6-F1
#
_entry.id   AF-A0A9D6TNF6-F1
#
_cell.length_a   1.000
_cell.length_b   1.000
_cell.length_c   1.000
_cell.angle_alpha   90.00
_cell.angle_beta   90.00
_cell.angle_gamma   90.00
#
_symmetry.space_group_name_H-M   'P 1'
#
loop_
_entity.id
_entity.type
_entity.pdbx_description
1 polymer ?
#
loop_
_entity_poly.entity_id
_entity_poly.type
_entity_poly.pdbx_seq_one_letter_code
_entity_poly.pdbx_strand_id
1 'polypeptide(L)' 'AVELYNLRDDIGERNSLAASNPAMRDELLGDLLAWFKATDARLPTERNSDYVPGSARPAKKKKK' A
#
# COMPACT_ATOMS: atom_id res chain seq x y z
N ALA A 1 -7.18 2.62 0.81
CA ALA A 1 -6.79 4.04 0.83
C ALA A 1 -5.41 4.15 0.18
N VAL A 2 -5.07 5.31 -0.40
CA VAL A 2 -3.76 5.59 -1.00
C VAL A 2 -2.95 6.44 -0.03
N GLU A 3 -1.64 6.24 0.02
CA GLU A 3 -0.71 6.96 0.89
C GLU A 3 0.24 7.83 0.05
N LEU A 4 0.68 8.96 0.61
CA LEU A 4 1.58 9.91 -0.05
C LEU A 4 2.61 10.39 0.97
N TYR A 5 3.89 10.21 0.68
CA TYR A 5 4.98 10.59 1.59
C TYR A 5 5.96 11.52 0.89
N ASN A 6 6.47 12.50 1.63
CA ASN A 6 7.55 13.37 1.17
C ASN A 6 8.88 12.85 1.71
N LEU A 7 9.58 12.03 0.93
CA LEU A 7 10.82 11.37 1.35
C LEU A 7 11.97 12.33 1.69
N ARG A 8 11.92 13.58 1.21
CA ARG A 8 12.93 14.60 1.54
C ARG A 8 12.87 14.99 3.01
N ASP A 9 11.65 15.14 3.53
CA ASP A 9 11.38 15.65 4.87
C ASP A 9 10.93 14.56 5.85
N ASP A 10 10.47 13.42 5.33
CA ASP A 10 9.98 12.26 6.08
C ASP A 10 10.43 10.94 5.43
N ILE A 11 11.73 10.67 5.53
CA ILE A 11 12.33 9.40 5.06
C ILE A 11 11.78 8.16 5.78
N GLY A 12 11.15 8.34 6.95
CA GLY A 12 10.58 7.26 7.74
C GLY A 12 9.13 6.94 7.39
N GLU A 13 8.53 7.62 6.41
CA GLU A 13 7.14 7.42 5.94
C GLU A 13 6.12 7.42 7.09
N ARG A 14 6.31 8.31 8.06
CA ARG A 14 5.47 8.37 9.27
C ARG A 14 4.24 9.24 9.09
N ASN A 15 4.29 10.18 8.14
CA ASN A 15 3.26 11.18 7.94
C ASN A 15 2.70 11.14 6.51
N SER A 16 1.52 10.54 6.37
CA SER A 16 0.82 10.51 5.09
C SER A 16 0.18 11.87 4.78
N LEU A 17 0.52 12.42 3.61
CA LEU A 17 0.02 13.68 3.07
C LEU A 17 -1.16 13.48 2.09
N ALA A 18 -1.65 12.25 1.92
CA ALA A 18 -2.61 11.91 0.87
C ALA A 18 -3.97 12.64 1.01
N ALA A 19 -4.34 13.01 2.24
CA ALA A 19 -5.57 13.77 2.51
C ALA A 19 -5.36 15.29 2.39
N SER A 20 -4.17 15.78 2.74
CA SER A 20 -3.84 17.22 2.73
C SER A 20 -3.33 17.72 1.37
N ASN A 21 -2.82 16.81 0.51
CA ASN A 21 -2.33 17.15 -0.82
C ASN A 21 -2.92 16.21 -1.90
N PRO A 22 -4.23 16.28 -2.17
CA PRO A 22 -4.91 15.37 -3.09
C PRO A 22 -4.46 15.54 -4.54
N ALA A 23 -4.06 16.75 -4.96
CA ALA A 23 -3.61 17.01 -6.33
C ALA A 23 -2.35 16.19 -6.67
N MET A 24 -1.32 16.29 -5.82
CA MET A 24 -0.08 15.51 -5.99
C MET A 24 -0.33 14.00 -5.86
N ARG A 25 -1.22 13.59 -4.96
CA ARG A 25 -1.62 12.19 -4.82
C ARG A 25 -2.21 11.66 -6.13
N ASP A 26 -3.14 12.39 -6.72
CA ASP A 26 -3.87 11.96 -7.92
C ASP A 26 -2.98 11.97 -9.17
N GLU A 27 -2.04 12.91 -9.26
CA GLU A 27 -1.00 12.94 -10.29
C GLU A 27 -0.13 11.68 -10.25
N LEU A 28 0.52 11.40 -9.10
CA LEU A 28 1.42 10.24 -8.96
C LEU A 28 0.68 8.91 -9.08
N LEU A 29 -0.56 8.84 -8.60
CA LEU A 29 -1.41 7.67 -8.80
C LEU A 29 -1.73 7.47 -10.28
N GLY A 30 -2.00 8.55 -11.02
CA GLY A 30 -2.21 8.53 -12.46
C GLY A 30 -1.02 7.93 -13.20
N ASP A 31 0.19 8.40 -12.90
CA ASP A 31 1.44 7.90 -13.48
C ASP A 31 1.66 6.41 -13.21
N LEU A 32 1.42 5.98 -11.96
CA LEU A 32 1.51 4.57 -11.58
C LEU A 32 0.53 3.69 -12.38
N LEU A 33 -0.73 4.12 -12.50
CA LEU A 33 -1.74 3.39 -13.25
C LEU A 33 -1.45 3.37 -14.76
N ALA A 34 -0.91 4.46 -15.30
CA ALA A 34 -0.45 4.50 -16.69
C ALA A 34 0.69 3.50 -16.93
N TRP A 35 1.64 3.42 -16.00
CA TRP A 35 2.74 2.45 -16.05
C TRP A 35 2.24 1.00 -15.98
N PHE A 36 1.26 0.69 -15.12
CA PHE A 36 0.65 -0.65 -15.08
C PHE A 36 0.06 -1.05 -16.42
N LYS A 37 -0.64 -0.14 -17.11
CA LYS A 37 -1.19 -0.40 -18.45
C LYS A 37 -0.07 -0.59 -19.48
N ALA A 38 0.96 0.24 -19.43
CA ALA A 38 2.08 0.19 -20.38
C ALA A 38 2.92 -1.09 -20.27
N THR A 39 3.01 -1.66 -19.07
CA THR A 39 3.82 -2.85 -18.78
C THR A 39 3.03 -4.15 -18.77
N ASP A 40 1.71 -4.10 -18.99
CA ASP A 40 0.80 -5.23 -18.81
C ASP A 40 1.00 -5.91 -17.43
N ALA A 41 1.00 -5.09 -16.39
CA ALA A 41 1.27 -5.54 -15.03
C ALA A 41 0.24 -6.58 -14.59
N ARG A 42 0.69 -7.80 -14.30
CA ARG A 42 -0.13 -8.92 -13.83
C ARG A 42 -0.56 -8.71 -12.38
N LEU A 43 -1.62 -7.95 -12.18
CA LEU A 43 -2.21 -7.69 -10.87
C LEU A 43 -3.25 -8.78 -10.52
N PRO A 44 -3.30 -9.24 -9.26
CA PRO A 44 -4.40 -10.10 -8.80
C PRO A 44 -5.74 -9.36 -8.88
N THR A 45 -6.65 -9.86 -9.70
CA THR A 45 -8.04 -9.35 -9.81
C THR A 45 -9.00 -10.11 -8.92
N GLU A 46 -8.73 -11.40 -8.70
CA GLU A 46 -9.55 -12.28 -7.89
C GLU A 46 -9.18 -12.19 -6.41
N ARG A 47 -10.20 -12.09 -5.57
CA ARG A 47 -10.02 -12.13 -4.12
C ARG A 47 -9.73 -13.57 -3.69
N ASN A 48 -8.73 -13.75 -2.82
CA ASN A 48 -8.43 -15.05 -2.25
C ASN A 48 -9.60 -15.56 -1.38
N SER A 49 -10.27 -16.63 -1.81
CA SER A 49 -11.38 -17.28 -1.10
C SER A 49 -10.94 -17.95 0.20
N ASP A 50 -9.69 -18.38 0.28
CA ASP A 50 -9.13 -19.11 1.42
C ASP A 50 -8.62 -18.16 2.51
N TYR A 51 -8.76 -16.84 2.32
CA TYR A 51 -8.35 -15.85 3.29
C TYR A 51 -9.23 -15.92 4.54
N VAL A 52 -8.65 -16.41 5.64
CA VAL A 52 -9.25 -16.40 6.98
C VAL A 52 -8.70 -15.22 7.79
N PRO A 53 -9.51 -14.17 8.07
CA PRO A 53 -9.08 -13.04 8.90
C PRO A 53 -8.65 -13.51 10.29
N GLY A 54 -7.50 -13.01 10.78
CA GLY A 54 -7.00 -13.33 12.13
C GLY A 54 -6.18 -14.62 12.28
N SER A 55 -5.89 -15.32 11.18
CA SER A 55 -5.06 -16.55 11.17
C SER A 55 -3.54 -16.32 11.31
N ALA A 56 -3.10 -15.09 11.62
CA ALA A 56 -1.69 -14.80 11.91
C ALA A 56 -1.20 -15.70 13.05
N ARG A 57 -0.10 -16.43 12.80
CA ARG A 57 0.43 -17.48 13.69
C ARG A 57 0.37 -17.05 15.17
N PRO A 58 -0.17 -17.88 16.08
CA PRO A 58 -0.10 -17.57 17.49
C PRO A 58 1.38 -17.48 17.91
N ALA A 59 1.74 -16.36 18.54
CA ALA A 59 3.07 -16.18 19.11
C ALA A 59 3.37 -17.36 20.05
N LYS A 60 4.47 -18.08 19.79
CA LYS A 60 4.93 -19.17 20.66
C LYS A 60 5.12 -18.61 22.08
N LYS A 61 4.22 -18.94 23.01
CA LYS A 61 4.38 -18.64 24.44
C LYS A 61 5.71 -19.27 24.90
N LYS A 62 6.67 -18.45 25.35
CA LYS A 62 7.86 -18.95 26.06
C LYS A 62 7.38 -19.63 27.35
N LYS A 63 7.67 -20.93 27.51
CA LYS A 63 7.50 -21.63 28.79
C LYS A 63 8.50 -21.05 29.79
N LYS A 64 8.02 -20.79 31.01
CA LYS A 64 8.81 -20.44 32.20
C LYS A 64 9.81 -21.53 32.53
#